data_AF-A0A7S2QH45-F1
#
_entry.id   AF-A0A7S2QH45-F1
#
_cell.length_a   1.000
_cell.length_b   1.000
_cell.length_c   1.000
_cell.angle_alpha   90.00
_cell.angle_beta   90.00
_cell.angle_gamma   90.00
#
_symmetry.space_group_name_H-M   'P 1'
#
loop_
_entity.id
_entity.type
_entity.pdbx_description
1 polymer ?
#
loop_
_entity_poly.entity_id
_entity_poly.type
_entity_poly.pdbx_seq_one_letter_code
_entity_poly.pdbx_strand_id
1 'polypeptide(L)'
;ASGASASGASASGASGRRLAGGGGAGDDYQDNTIEVRIGIFACRVFIYFCSMGSCLVYHVKWMVRDIRHKDFVKVGAFHVPAYLMNWQDVASFWLTVFLIAMICMEPILHCIQEATGDHLFTEHCPAGEEMLFSYSIMSTAAMLLYFLLLTDLSVFSTRVSAFALVCGRVLSEVLLFLFGLTFFVLAFGCAISALEQDDPDFAGIPKSALQLYKMTLGMFSGVHYDMLMDY
;
A
#
# COMPACT_ATOMS: atom_id res chain seq x y z
N ALA A 1 1.07 12.46 57.29
CA ALA A 1 0.64 13.70 56.63
C ALA A 1 1.51 13.85 55.39
N SER A 2 0.98 13.43 54.23
CA SER A 2 0.48 14.33 53.16
C SER A 2 1.64 14.92 52.34
N GLY A 3 1.77 14.69 51.03
CA GLY A 3 0.81 14.12 50.10
C GLY A 3 1.47 13.81 48.76
N ALA A 4 0.72 13.04 47.98
CA ALA A 4 1.03 12.64 46.62
C ALA A 4 0.85 13.81 45.64
N SER A 5 1.62 13.78 44.55
CA SER A 5 1.27 14.46 43.30
C SER A 5 1.74 13.62 42.13
N ALA A 6 0.85 12.70 41.74
CA ALA A 6 0.84 12.09 40.41
C ALA A 6 0.12 13.05 39.45
N SER A 7 0.79 13.40 38.35
CA SER A 7 0.24 14.05 37.17
C SER A 7 1.19 13.66 36.03
N GLY A 8 0.83 12.89 35.01
CA GLY A 8 -0.44 12.85 34.30
C GLY A 8 -0.30 13.70 33.04
N ALA A 9 0.36 13.18 32.01
CA ALA A 9 0.31 13.70 30.65
C ALA A 9 0.74 12.60 29.65
N SER A 10 -0.17 11.68 29.37
CA SER A 10 -0.13 10.90 28.12
C SER A 10 -0.47 11.86 26.98
N ALA A 11 0.56 12.44 26.35
CA ALA A 11 0.40 13.12 25.08
C ALA A 11 0.34 12.06 23.98
N SER A 12 -0.89 11.71 23.60
CA SER A 12 -1.23 11.00 22.38
C SER A 12 -0.74 11.84 21.19
N GLY A 13 0.49 11.56 20.76
CA GLY A 13 1.07 12.08 19.52
C GLY A 13 0.42 11.45 18.30
N ALA A 14 -0.88 11.71 18.10
CA ALA A 14 -1.50 11.63 16.79
C ALA A 14 -0.95 12.80 15.97
N SER A 15 0.29 12.63 15.51
CA SER A 15 0.91 13.49 14.52
C SER A 15 0.05 13.44 13.27
N GLY A 16 -0.87 14.40 13.15
CA GLY A 16 -1.69 14.59 11.97
C GLY A 16 -0.79 14.56 10.75
N ARG A 17 -0.93 13.52 9.92
CA ARG A 17 -0.30 13.49 8.60
C ARG A 17 -0.94 14.60 7.80
N ARG A 18 -0.31 15.77 7.79
CA ARG A 18 -0.54 16.76 6.74
C ARG A 18 -0.21 16.07 5.42
N LEU A 19 -1.25 15.71 4.68
CA LEU A 19 -1.12 15.32 3.28
C LEU A 19 -0.39 16.46 2.55
N ALA A 20 0.53 16.10 1.65
CA ALA A 20 1.29 17.04 0.84
C ALA A 20 0.30 17.90 0.02
N GLY A 21 0.09 19.13 0.46
CA GLY A 21 -0.89 20.05 -0.12
C GLY A 21 -1.09 21.34 0.69
N GLY A 22 -0.76 21.37 1.99
CA GLY A 22 -0.95 22.56 2.82
C GLY A 22 0.33 23.33 3.11
N GLY A 23 0.58 24.42 2.38
CA GLY A 23 1.58 25.41 2.81
C GLY A 23 2.09 26.40 1.76
N GLY A 24 1.22 27.28 1.24
CA GLY A 24 1.63 28.46 0.48
C GLY A 24 0.54 29.53 0.56
N ALA A 25 0.74 30.52 1.43
CA ALA A 25 -0.16 31.65 1.61
C ALA A 25 -0.24 32.49 0.32
N GLY A 26 -1.44 32.64 -0.21
CA GLY A 26 -1.76 33.45 -1.38
C GLY A 26 -3.09 33.06 -2.00
N ASP A 27 -4.19 33.38 -1.32
CA ASP A 27 -5.55 33.76 -1.78
C ASP A 27 -6.12 33.29 -3.15
N ASP A 28 -5.72 32.15 -3.72
CA ASP A 28 -6.31 31.63 -4.97
C ASP A 28 -6.37 30.09 -5.05
N TYR A 29 -6.16 29.38 -3.93
CA TYR A 29 -6.10 27.92 -3.91
C TYR A 29 -7.14 27.34 -2.95
N GLN A 30 -8.09 26.61 -3.53
CA GLN A 30 -8.77 25.45 -2.94
C GLN A 30 -10.18 25.63 -2.37
N ASP A 31 -11.01 26.44 -3.01
CA ASP A 31 -12.30 25.87 -3.40
C ASP A 31 -12.00 24.82 -4.48
N ASN A 32 -11.93 23.54 -4.10
CA ASN A 32 -12.09 22.50 -5.11
C ASN A 32 -13.45 22.77 -5.77
N THR A 33 -13.45 23.40 -6.95
CA THR A 33 -14.66 23.71 -7.68
C THR A 33 -15.50 22.44 -7.73
N ILE A 34 -16.82 22.58 -7.54
CA ILE A 34 -17.76 21.46 -7.55
C ILE A 34 -17.52 20.56 -8.78
N GLU A 35 -17.09 21.17 -9.89
CA GLU A 35 -16.61 20.54 -11.11
C GLU A 35 -15.50 19.49 -10.90
N VAL A 36 -14.44 19.80 -10.14
CA VAL A 36 -13.35 18.86 -9.84
C VAL A 36 -13.87 17.67 -9.04
N ARG A 37 -14.71 17.93 -8.04
CA ARG A 37 -15.30 16.87 -7.19
C ARG A 37 -16.20 15.95 -8.01
N ILE A 38 -17.04 16.53 -8.86
CA ILE A 38 -17.88 15.79 -9.81
C ILE A 38 -17.00 14.99 -10.78
N GLY A 39 -15.92 15.58 -11.28
CA GLY A 39 -14.99 14.91 -12.19
C GLY A 39 -14.31 13.69 -11.56
N ILE A 40 -13.83 13.82 -10.31
CA ILE A 40 -13.25 12.71 -9.55
C ILE A 40 -14.30 11.62 -9.32
N PHE A 41 -15.51 11.99 -8.88
CA PHE A 41 -16.60 11.05 -8.68
C PHE A 41 -16.99 10.32 -9.97
N ALA A 42 -17.16 11.03 -11.08
CA ALA A 42 -17.48 10.44 -12.38
C ALA A 42 -16.39 9.49 -12.86
N CYS A 43 -15.11 9.85 -12.68
CA CYS A 43 -13.98 8.98 -13.00
C CYS A 43 -13.98 7.70 -12.16
N ARG A 44 -14.24 7.81 -10.84
CA ARG A 44 -14.37 6.64 -9.95
C ARG A 44 -15.51 5.73 -10.38
N VAL A 45 -16.71 6.30 -10.60
CA VAL A 45 -17.87 5.54 -11.09
C VAL A 45 -17.56 4.84 -12.41
N PHE A 46 -16.86 5.50 -13.32
CA PHE A 46 -16.44 4.90 -14.59
C PHE A 46 -15.48 3.73 -14.39
N ILE A 47 -14.43 3.89 -13.57
CA ILE A 47 -13.47 2.82 -13.26
C ILE A 47 -14.18 1.63 -12.61
N TYR A 48 -15.06 1.88 -11.65
CA TYR A 48 -15.84 0.84 -10.99
C TYR A 48 -16.80 0.16 -11.97
N PHE A 49 -17.57 0.89 -12.76
CA PHE A 49 -18.55 0.26 -13.64
C PHE A 49 -17.88 -0.49 -14.80
N CYS A 50 -16.95 0.15 -15.51
CA CYS A 50 -16.33 -0.43 -16.68
C CYS A 50 -15.25 -1.46 -16.32
N SER A 51 -14.34 -1.13 -15.40
CA SER A 51 -13.23 -2.02 -15.07
C SER A 51 -13.64 -3.12 -14.09
N MET A 52 -14.29 -2.80 -12.98
CA MET A 52 -14.72 -3.84 -12.03
C MET A 52 -15.85 -4.68 -12.63
N GLY A 53 -16.81 -4.07 -13.35
CA GLY A 53 -17.90 -4.81 -13.99
C GLY A 53 -17.41 -5.86 -14.99
N SER A 54 -16.48 -5.51 -15.87
CA SER A 54 -15.91 -6.47 -16.83
C SER A 54 -15.09 -7.58 -16.15
N CYS A 55 -14.27 -7.24 -15.16
CA CYS A 55 -13.47 -8.23 -14.41
C CYS A 55 -14.35 -9.17 -13.58
N LEU A 56 -15.38 -8.64 -12.92
CA LEU A 56 -16.29 -9.42 -12.08
C LEU A 56 -17.11 -10.41 -12.92
N VAL A 57 -17.66 -9.97 -14.06
CA VAL A 57 -18.39 -10.87 -14.97
C VAL A 57 -17.47 -11.98 -15.49
N TYR A 58 -16.21 -11.64 -15.83
CA TYR A 58 -15.21 -12.62 -16.22
C TYR A 58 -14.98 -13.65 -15.09
N HIS A 59 -14.57 -13.20 -13.89
CA HIS A 59 -14.25 -14.08 -12.77
C HIS A 59 -15.44 -14.95 -12.34
N VAL A 60 -16.63 -14.37 -12.25
CA VAL A 60 -17.85 -15.13 -11.92
C VAL A 60 -18.13 -16.20 -12.98
N LYS A 61 -18.00 -15.88 -14.27
CA LYS A 61 -18.22 -16.84 -15.36
C LYS A 61 -17.23 -18.00 -15.30
N TRP A 62 -15.95 -17.72 -15.08
CA TRP A 62 -14.91 -18.77 -14.99
C TRP A 62 -15.06 -19.60 -13.72
N MET A 63 -15.32 -18.97 -12.57
CA MET A 63 -15.56 -19.68 -11.32
C MET A 63 -16.78 -20.61 -11.41
N VAL A 64 -17.90 -20.16 -11.99
CA VAL A 64 -19.09 -21.00 -12.19
C VAL A 64 -18.80 -22.16 -13.13
N ARG A 65 -18.02 -21.92 -14.19
CA ARG A 65 -17.63 -22.96 -15.14
C ARG A 65 -16.77 -24.02 -14.44
N ASP A 66 -15.75 -23.62 -13.70
CA ASP A 66 -14.83 -24.55 -13.03
C ASP A 66 -15.53 -25.35 -11.93
N ILE A 67 -16.46 -24.73 -11.18
CA ILE A 67 -17.33 -25.43 -10.22
C ILE A 67 -18.20 -26.47 -10.93
N ARG A 68 -18.78 -26.13 -12.09
CA ARG A 68 -19.64 -27.03 -12.85
C ARG A 68 -18.87 -28.22 -13.44
N HIS A 69 -17.64 -28.01 -13.89
CA HIS A 69 -16.78 -29.05 -14.45
C HIS A 69 -15.97 -29.82 -13.40
N LYS A 70 -15.99 -29.37 -12.13
CA LYS A 70 -15.22 -29.94 -11.00
C LYS A 70 -13.72 -30.04 -11.30
N ASP A 71 -13.20 -29.09 -12.06
CA ASP A 71 -11.80 -29.05 -12.45
C ASP A 71 -10.96 -28.37 -11.36
N PHE A 72 -10.75 -29.12 -10.28
CA PHE A 72 -9.98 -28.67 -9.11
C PHE A 72 -8.57 -29.24 -9.16
N VAL A 73 -7.57 -28.37 -9.09
CA VAL A 73 -6.17 -28.75 -8.96
C VAL A 73 -5.82 -28.86 -7.48
N LYS A 74 -5.17 -29.95 -7.08
CA LYS A 74 -4.68 -30.14 -5.71
C LYS A 74 -3.33 -29.45 -5.57
N VAL A 75 -3.29 -28.32 -4.87
CA VAL A 75 -2.04 -27.66 -4.45
C VAL A 75 -1.86 -27.95 -2.96
N GLY A 76 -1.15 -29.03 -2.65
CA GLY A 76 -1.01 -29.52 -1.27
C GLY A 76 -2.34 -30.05 -0.70
N ALA A 77 -2.75 -29.53 0.47
CA ALA A 77 -3.98 -29.95 1.15
C ALA A 77 -5.25 -29.23 0.65
N PHE A 78 -5.11 -28.16 -0.13
CA PHE A 78 -6.23 -27.35 -0.59
C PHE A 78 -6.53 -27.62 -2.08
N HIS A 79 -7.82 -27.71 -2.39
CA HIS A 79 -8.31 -27.80 -3.77
C HIS A 79 -8.56 -26.38 -4.26
N VAL A 80 -7.76 -25.94 -5.23
CA VAL A 80 -7.86 -24.61 -5.80
C VAL A 80 -8.32 -24.76 -7.25
N PRO A 81 -9.31 -23.96 -7.72
CA PRO A 81 -9.75 -24.01 -9.11
C PRO A 81 -8.59 -23.67 -10.06
N ALA A 82 -8.54 -24.37 -11.19
CA ALA A 82 -7.42 -24.29 -12.14
C ALA A 82 -7.13 -22.85 -12.62
N TYR A 83 -8.14 -21.98 -12.71
CA TYR A 83 -7.94 -20.59 -13.15
C TYR A 83 -6.99 -19.79 -12.24
N LEU A 84 -6.90 -20.13 -10.94
CA LEU A 84 -6.00 -19.44 -10.01
C LEU A 84 -4.54 -19.88 -10.14
N MET A 85 -4.22 -20.84 -11.02
CA MET A 85 -2.81 -21.16 -11.30
C MET A 85 -2.14 -20.15 -12.24
N ASN A 86 -2.92 -19.40 -13.04
CA ASN A 86 -2.38 -18.34 -13.87
C ASN A 86 -2.15 -17.09 -13.03
N TRP A 87 -0.91 -16.63 -12.95
CA TRP A 87 -0.56 -15.44 -12.17
C TRP A 87 -1.32 -14.18 -12.62
N GLN A 88 -1.63 -14.07 -13.91
CA GLN A 88 -2.41 -12.96 -14.49
C GLN A 88 -3.87 -12.97 -14.00
N ASP A 89 -4.50 -14.14 -13.99
CA ASP A 89 -5.88 -14.29 -13.49
C ASP A 89 -5.94 -14.01 -11.98
N VAL A 90 -4.92 -14.43 -11.22
CA VAL A 90 -4.77 -14.11 -9.79
C VAL A 90 -4.61 -12.61 -9.57
N ALA A 91 -3.77 -11.93 -10.34
CA ALA A 91 -3.58 -10.48 -10.25
C ALA A 91 -4.87 -9.71 -10.56
N SER A 92 -5.60 -10.12 -11.60
CA SER A 92 -6.91 -9.58 -11.96
C SER A 92 -7.96 -9.83 -10.88
N PHE A 93 -7.94 -11.02 -10.25
CA PHE A 93 -8.82 -11.35 -9.15
C PHE A 93 -8.55 -10.45 -7.93
N TRP A 94 -7.29 -10.32 -7.52
CA TRP A 94 -6.90 -9.42 -6.43
C TRP A 94 -7.26 -7.98 -6.74
N LEU A 95 -7.03 -7.51 -7.97
CA LEU A 95 -7.44 -6.17 -8.38
C LEU A 95 -8.95 -5.97 -8.18
N THR A 96 -9.77 -6.95 -8.56
CA THR A 96 -11.22 -6.91 -8.36
C THR A 96 -11.58 -6.83 -6.87
N VAL A 97 -10.90 -7.61 -6.02
CA VAL A 97 -11.09 -7.56 -4.55
C VAL A 97 -10.70 -6.19 -3.98
N PHE A 98 -9.58 -5.61 -4.42
CA PHE A 98 -9.15 -4.27 -3.99
C PHE A 98 -10.13 -3.18 -4.44
N LEU A 99 -10.66 -3.27 -5.67
CA LEU A 99 -11.67 -2.32 -6.16
C LEU A 99 -12.99 -2.42 -5.36
N ILE A 100 -13.44 -3.64 -5.04
CA ILE A 100 -14.63 -3.83 -4.19
C ILE A 100 -14.37 -3.23 -2.80
N ALA A 101 -13.21 -3.50 -2.21
CA ALA A 101 -12.84 -2.94 -0.91
C ALA A 101 -12.77 -1.41 -0.94
N MET A 102 -12.22 -0.82 -2.01
CA MET A 102 -12.19 0.63 -2.20
C MET A 102 -13.60 1.24 -2.28
N ILE A 103 -14.54 0.59 -2.96
CA ILE A 103 -15.94 1.04 -3.01
C ILE A 103 -16.57 0.97 -1.61
N CYS A 104 -16.35 -0.12 -0.86
CA CYS A 104 -16.88 -0.24 0.50
C CYS A 104 -16.30 0.79 1.48
N MET A 105 -15.06 1.24 1.24
CA MET A 105 -14.34 2.21 2.05
C MET A 105 -14.41 3.64 1.49
N GLU A 106 -15.28 3.91 0.51
CA GLU A 106 -15.31 5.22 -0.11
C GLU A 106 -15.84 6.29 0.87
N PRO A 107 -15.05 7.32 1.22
CA PRO A 107 -15.44 8.32 2.22
C PRO A 107 -16.70 9.09 1.78
N ILE A 108 -16.93 9.26 0.48
CA ILE A 108 -18.12 9.95 -0.08
C ILE A 108 -19.41 9.25 0.37
N LEU A 109 -19.43 7.91 0.41
CA LEU A 109 -20.62 7.15 0.81
C LEU A 109 -20.90 7.26 2.31
N HIS A 110 -19.85 7.36 3.12
CA HIS A 110 -19.97 7.53 4.57
C HIS A 110 -20.33 8.97 4.95
N CYS A 111 -19.80 9.97 4.23
CA CYS A 111 -20.13 11.37 4.47
C CYS A 111 -21.49 11.80 3.89
N ILE A 112 -22.17 10.97 3.07
CA ILE A 112 -23.45 11.33 2.44
C ILE A 112 -24.57 11.59 3.44
N GLN A 113 -24.53 10.94 4.61
CA GLN A 113 -25.55 11.07 5.64
C GLN A 113 -25.47 12.43 6.37
N GLU A 114 -24.29 13.03 6.43
CA GLU A 114 -24.06 14.32 7.10
C GLU A 114 -24.10 15.51 6.13
N ALA A 115 -24.13 15.25 4.82
CA ALA A 115 -24.14 16.26 3.77
C ALA A 115 -25.52 16.95 3.65
N THR A 116 -25.80 17.93 4.51
CA THR A 116 -26.97 18.81 4.40
C THR A 116 -26.56 20.14 3.76
N GLY A 117 -26.96 20.40 2.51
CA GLY A 117 -26.78 21.70 1.83
C GLY A 117 -25.54 21.80 0.95
N ASP A 118 -24.65 22.76 1.25
CA ASP A 118 -23.59 23.26 0.34
C ASP A 118 -22.32 22.40 0.26
N HIS A 119 -22.29 21.24 0.94
CA HIS A 119 -21.16 20.32 0.97
C HIS A 119 -21.48 18.97 0.30
N LEU A 120 -22.28 18.99 -0.77
CA LEU A 120 -22.48 17.81 -1.61
C LEU A 120 -21.12 17.31 -2.15
N PHE A 121 -20.84 16.03 -1.93
CA PHE A 121 -19.56 15.38 -2.26
C PHE A 121 -18.34 15.93 -1.47
N THR A 122 -18.52 16.25 -0.18
CA THR A 122 -17.36 16.46 0.70
C THR A 122 -16.71 15.14 1.07
N GLU A 123 -15.39 15.08 0.98
CA GLU A 123 -14.57 13.94 1.47
C GLU A 123 -14.11 14.15 2.92
N HIS A 124 -14.35 15.34 3.46
CA HIS A 124 -13.96 15.71 4.82
C HIS A 124 -15.15 15.57 5.77
N CYS A 125 -15.23 14.40 6.42
CA CYS A 125 -16.06 14.16 7.60
C CYS A 125 -15.23 13.36 8.62
N PRO A 126 -15.51 13.46 9.93
CA PRO A 126 -14.75 12.75 10.96
C PRO A 126 -14.75 11.23 10.75
N ALA A 127 -15.86 10.67 10.24
CA ALA A 127 -15.95 9.25 9.89
C ALA A 127 -15.10 8.85 8.67
N GLY A 128 -14.89 9.78 7.73
CA GLY A 128 -14.06 9.56 6.54
C GLY A 128 -12.56 9.59 6.84
N GLU A 129 -12.14 10.46 7.77
CA GLU A 129 -10.73 10.67 8.09
C GLU A 129 -10.05 9.42 8.67
N GLU A 130 -10.76 8.65 9.49
CA GLU A 130 -10.25 7.38 10.05
C GLU A 130 -10.00 6.33 8.95
N MET A 131 -10.82 6.33 7.89
CA MET A 131 -10.74 5.38 6.79
C MET A 131 -9.73 5.77 5.71
N LEU A 132 -9.30 7.04 5.66
CA LEU A 132 -8.37 7.54 4.63
C LEU A 132 -7.06 6.75 4.56
N PHE A 133 -6.53 6.32 5.71
CA PHE A 133 -5.27 5.57 5.73
C PHE A 133 -5.40 4.21 5.05
N SER A 134 -6.42 3.44 5.44
CA SER A 134 -6.70 2.12 4.84
C SER A 134 -7.03 2.26 3.36
N TYR A 135 -7.87 3.23 3.00
CA TYR A 135 -8.19 3.54 1.60
C TYR A 135 -6.94 3.88 0.78
N SER A 136 -6.02 4.69 1.33
CA SER A 136 -4.77 5.06 0.66
C SER A 136 -3.90 3.83 0.37
N ILE A 137 -3.73 2.92 1.34
CA ILE A 137 -2.96 1.69 1.14
C ILE A 137 -3.60 0.82 0.05
N MET A 138 -4.93 0.61 0.14
CA MET A 138 -5.66 -0.21 -0.82
C MET A 138 -5.61 0.40 -2.23
N SER A 139 -5.71 1.72 -2.34
CA SER A 139 -5.60 2.46 -3.61
C SER A 139 -4.21 2.32 -4.23
N THR A 140 -3.14 2.46 -3.43
CA THR A 140 -1.77 2.27 -3.93
C THR A 140 -1.55 0.82 -4.38
N ALA A 141 -2.06 -0.16 -3.63
CA ALA A 141 -1.99 -1.57 -4.02
C ALA A 141 -2.76 -1.86 -5.32
N ALA A 142 -3.98 -1.33 -5.46
CA ALA A 142 -4.77 -1.45 -6.69
C ALA A 142 -4.06 -0.83 -7.89
N MET A 143 -3.47 0.36 -7.72
CA MET A 143 -2.72 1.05 -8.76
C MET A 143 -1.49 0.24 -9.20
N LEU A 144 -0.77 -0.35 -8.25
CA LEU A 144 0.36 -1.24 -8.53
C LEU A 144 -0.09 -2.47 -9.35
N LEU A 145 -1.20 -3.11 -8.96
CA LEU A 145 -1.74 -4.25 -9.70
C LEU A 145 -2.19 -3.88 -11.11
N TYR A 146 -2.78 -2.69 -11.29
CA TYR A 146 -3.07 -2.17 -12.63
C TYR A 146 -1.82 -2.04 -13.48
N PHE A 147 -0.73 -1.48 -12.94
CA PHE A 147 0.54 -1.38 -13.66
C PHE A 147 1.14 -2.76 -13.99
N LEU A 148 1.01 -3.75 -13.11
CA LEU A 148 1.43 -5.13 -13.39
C LEU A 148 0.60 -5.74 -14.53
N LEU A 149 -0.72 -5.58 -14.52
CA LEU A 149 -1.59 -6.07 -15.61
C LEU A 149 -1.32 -5.35 -16.93
N LEU A 150 -0.99 -4.05 -16.89
CA LEU A 150 -0.56 -3.32 -18.10
C LEU A 150 0.76 -3.85 -18.67
N THR A 151 1.63 -4.41 -17.81
CA THR A 151 2.88 -5.03 -18.25
C THR A 151 2.60 -6.28 -19.11
N ASP A 152 1.49 -7.00 -18.88
CA ASP A 152 1.10 -8.13 -19.74
C ASP A 152 0.65 -7.68 -21.14
N LEU A 153 0.05 -6.50 -21.25
CA LEU A 153 -0.31 -5.94 -22.55
C LEU A 153 0.94 -5.57 -23.38
N SER A 154 2.11 -5.47 -22.75
CA SER A 154 3.38 -5.26 -23.47
C SER A 154 3.73 -6.41 -24.42
N VAL A 155 3.11 -7.59 -24.25
CA VAL A 155 3.23 -8.75 -25.15
C VAL A 155 2.78 -8.42 -26.58
N PHE A 156 1.92 -7.40 -26.78
CA PHE A 156 1.52 -6.95 -28.12
C PHE A 156 2.65 -6.33 -28.94
N SER A 157 3.78 -5.98 -28.33
CA SER A 157 4.98 -5.53 -29.04
C SER A 157 6.12 -6.50 -28.81
N THR A 158 6.56 -7.17 -29.87
CA THR A 158 7.68 -8.13 -29.84
C THR A 158 8.96 -7.53 -29.23
N ARG A 159 9.18 -6.22 -29.42
CA ARG A 159 10.36 -5.53 -28.85
C ARG A 159 10.22 -5.32 -27.34
N VAL A 160 9.06 -4.89 -26.88
CA VAL A 160 8.83 -4.58 -25.46
C VAL A 160 8.70 -5.88 -24.66
N SER A 161 8.06 -6.91 -25.20
CA SER A 161 7.92 -8.20 -24.54
C SER A 161 9.25 -8.91 -24.33
N ALA A 162 10.16 -8.85 -25.32
CA ALA A 162 11.52 -9.37 -25.15
C ALA A 162 12.27 -8.65 -24.01
N PHE A 163 12.12 -7.32 -23.91
CA PHE A 163 12.70 -6.54 -22.82
C PHE A 163 12.08 -6.91 -21.46
N ALA A 164 10.76 -6.98 -21.37
CA ALA A 164 10.04 -7.36 -20.15
C ALA A 164 10.43 -8.76 -19.65
N LEU A 165 10.64 -9.72 -20.57
CA LEU A 165 11.13 -11.05 -20.22
C LEU A 165 12.55 -11.03 -19.64
N VAL A 166 13.44 -10.20 -20.19
CA VAL A 166 14.80 -10.02 -19.64
C VAL A 166 14.72 -9.37 -18.26
N CYS A 167 13.94 -8.30 -18.11
CA CYS A 167 13.71 -7.65 -16.82
C CYS A 167 13.14 -8.63 -15.78
N GLY A 168 12.18 -9.49 -16.16
CA GLY A 168 11.63 -10.49 -15.27
C GLY A 168 12.67 -11.50 -14.76
N ARG A 169 13.59 -11.92 -15.63
CA ARG A 169 14.70 -12.81 -15.23
C ARG A 169 15.72 -12.13 -14.34
N VAL A 170 16.08 -10.88 -14.64
CA VAL A 170 17.01 -10.12 -13.79
C VAL A 170 16.37 -9.79 -12.44
N LEU A 171 15.07 -9.50 -12.42
CA LEU A 171 14.35 -9.18 -11.20
C LEU A 171 14.33 -10.35 -10.21
N SER A 172 14.23 -11.60 -10.68
CA SER A 172 14.33 -12.75 -9.76
C SER A 172 15.72 -12.89 -9.14
N GLU A 173 16.80 -12.61 -9.87
CA GLU A 173 18.16 -12.59 -9.33
C GLU A 173 18.35 -11.46 -8.31
N VAL A 174 17.84 -10.26 -8.61
CA VAL A 174 17.88 -9.12 -7.70
C VAL A 174 17.09 -9.38 -6.42
N LEU A 175 15.89 -9.98 -6.51
CA LEU A 175 15.09 -10.33 -5.34
C LEU A 175 15.80 -11.36 -4.46
N LEU A 176 16.48 -12.36 -5.06
CA LEU A 176 17.28 -13.32 -4.31
C LEU A 176 18.43 -12.64 -3.56
N PHE A 177 19.11 -11.70 -4.21
CA PHE A 177 20.15 -10.89 -3.58
C PHE A 177 19.61 -10.05 -2.41
N LEU A 178 18.49 -9.35 -2.60
CA LEU A 178 17.86 -8.55 -1.54
C LEU A 178 17.36 -9.40 -0.38
N PHE A 179 16.87 -10.62 -0.65
CA PHE A 179 16.49 -11.57 0.38
C PHE A 179 17.70 -11.99 1.22
N GLY A 180 18.82 -12.33 0.56
CA GLY A 180 20.09 -12.62 1.23
C GLY A 180 20.59 -11.44 2.07
N LEU A 181 20.55 -10.24 1.52
CA LEU A 181 20.91 -9.01 2.23
C LEU A 181 20.04 -8.80 3.48
N THR A 182 18.73 -8.99 3.36
CA THR A 182 17.79 -8.87 4.48
C THR A 182 18.12 -9.88 5.58
N PHE A 183 18.43 -11.13 5.21
CA PHE A 183 18.86 -12.15 6.16
C PHE A 183 20.14 -11.74 6.92
N PHE A 184 21.16 -11.25 6.22
CA PHE A 184 22.38 -10.77 6.87
C PHE A 184 22.12 -9.58 7.79
N VAL A 185 21.37 -8.58 7.33
CA VAL A 185 21.01 -7.41 8.14
C VAL A 185 20.26 -7.81 9.42
N LEU A 186 19.34 -8.77 9.34
CA LEU A 186 18.64 -9.30 10.51
C LEU A 186 19.59 -10.08 11.44
N ALA A 187 20.46 -10.93 10.89
CA ALA A 187 21.42 -11.69 11.69
C ALA A 187 22.38 -10.78 12.46
N PHE A 188 22.94 -9.77 11.79
CA PHE A 188 23.78 -8.75 12.44
C PHE A 188 22.97 -7.86 13.39
N GLY A 189 21.74 -7.48 13.03
CA GLY A 189 20.85 -6.71 13.91
C GLY A 189 20.54 -7.44 15.22
N CYS A 190 20.37 -8.77 15.18
CA CYS A 190 20.23 -9.61 16.37
C CYS A 190 21.53 -9.70 17.19
N ALA A 191 22.68 -9.85 16.54
CA ALA A 191 23.98 -9.89 17.21
C ALA A 191 24.30 -8.56 17.92
N ILE A 192 24.04 -7.44 17.25
CA ILE A 192 24.19 -6.08 17.79
C ILE A 192 23.23 -5.86 18.98
N SER A 193 21.97 -6.26 18.85
CA SER A 193 20.99 -6.15 19.95
C SER A 193 21.30 -7.02 21.18
N ALA A 194 22.18 -8.01 21.05
CA ALA A 194 22.64 -8.84 22.16
C ALA A 194 23.87 -8.24 22.87
N LEU A 195 24.55 -7.28 22.24
CA LEU A 195 25.56 -6.46 22.91
C LEU A 195 24.87 -5.40 23.76
N GLU A 196 25.43 -5.11 24.93
CA GLU A 196 24.94 -4.04 25.79
C GLU A 196 25.29 -2.70 25.11
N GLN A 197 24.31 -2.12 24.42
CA GLN A 197 24.42 -0.82 23.74
C GLN A 197 23.61 0.23 24.48
N ASP A 198 24.28 1.32 24.84
CA ASP A 198 23.65 2.51 25.44
C ASP A 198 22.97 3.42 24.38
N ASP A 199 23.23 3.19 23.09
CA ASP A 199 22.69 4.02 22.01
C ASP A 199 21.20 3.78 21.73
N PRO A 200 20.36 4.83 21.76
CA PRO A 200 18.92 4.72 21.52
C PRO A 200 18.56 4.31 20.08
N ASP A 201 19.50 4.48 19.14
CA ASP A 201 19.34 4.11 17.73
C ASP A 201 19.45 2.60 17.48
N PHE A 202 20.12 1.88 18.39
CA PHE A 202 20.24 0.42 18.34
C PHE A 202 19.39 -0.27 19.40
N ALA A 203 18.49 0.47 20.07
CA ALA A 203 17.56 -0.05 21.05
C ALA A 203 16.52 -0.99 20.40
N GLY A 204 16.89 -2.27 20.30
CA GLY A 204 16.08 -3.36 19.81
C GLY A 204 16.33 -3.74 18.35
N ILE A 205 16.03 -5.01 18.07
CA ILE A 205 16.22 -5.68 16.77
C ILE A 205 15.66 -4.91 15.56
N PRO A 206 14.41 -4.39 15.56
CA PRO A 206 13.88 -3.73 14.37
C PRO A 206 14.55 -2.38 14.08
N LYS A 207 15.01 -1.66 15.11
CA LYS A 207 15.73 -0.39 14.94
C LYS A 207 17.15 -0.63 14.44
N SER A 208 17.88 -1.56 15.04
CA SER A 208 19.23 -1.92 14.62
C SER A 208 19.26 -2.44 13.18
N ALA A 209 18.32 -3.31 12.80
CA ALA A 209 18.18 -3.79 11.43
C ALA A 209 17.89 -2.66 10.43
N LEU A 210 17.03 -1.70 10.78
CA LEU A 210 16.71 -0.57 9.92
C LEU A 210 17.91 0.37 9.72
N GLN A 211 18.71 0.62 10.77
CA GLN A 211 19.94 1.41 10.65
C GLN A 211 20.99 0.71 9.79
N LEU A 212 21.20 -0.59 10.00
CA LEU A 212 22.09 -1.41 9.15
C LEU A 212 21.65 -1.42 7.68
N TYR A 213 20.33 -1.48 7.42
CA TYR A 213 19.79 -1.39 6.07
C TYR A 213 20.09 -0.03 5.44
N LYS A 214 19.91 1.07 6.19
CA LYS A 214 20.27 2.42 5.72
C LYS A 214 21.77 2.55 5.45
N MET A 215 22.62 1.99 6.30
CA MET A 215 24.07 1.98 6.10
C MET A 215 24.46 1.20 4.84
N THR A 216 23.86 0.03 4.63
CA THR A 216 24.14 -0.80 3.44
C THR A 216 23.69 -0.12 2.15
N LEU A 217 22.60 0.64 2.18
CA LEU A 217 22.11 1.43 1.05
C LEU A 217 22.83 2.78 0.88
N GLY A 218 23.77 3.15 1.76
CA GLY A 218 24.42 4.46 1.73
C GLY A 218 23.49 5.63 2.04
N MET A 219 22.33 5.37 2.66
CA MET A 219 21.34 6.38 3.06
C MET A 219 21.58 6.90 4.49
N PHE A 220 22.60 6.39 5.18
CA PHE A 220 22.96 6.84 6.51
C PHE A 220 23.67 8.20 6.42
N SER A 221 23.15 9.22 7.11
CA SER A 221 23.70 10.58 7.00
C SER A 221 25.06 10.68 7.71
N GLY A 222 26.01 11.39 7.11
CA GLY A 222 27.34 11.59 7.70
C GLY A 222 27.28 12.25 9.09
N VAL A 223 26.31 13.14 9.32
CA VAL A 223 26.12 13.82 10.62
C VAL A 223 25.75 12.82 11.73
N HIS A 224 24.99 11.76 11.43
CA HIS A 224 24.72 10.70 12.40
C HIS A 224 25.94 9.81 12.63
N TYR A 225 26.79 9.63 11.62
CA TYR A 225 28.00 8.85 11.74
C TYR A 225 29.04 9.53 12.64
N ASP A 226 29.20 10.85 12.49
CA ASP A 226 30.13 11.63 13.31
C ASP A 226 29.71 11.59 14.80
N MET A 227 28.40 11.69 15.09
CA MET A 227 27.89 11.54 16.46
C MET A 227 28.14 10.16 17.07
N LEU A 228 28.23 9.11 16.26
CA LEU A 228 28.51 7.75 16.73
C LEU A 228 30.00 7.54 17.07
N MET A 229 30.89 8.31 16.43
CA MET A 229 32.34 8.18 16.62
C MET A 229 32.87 9.04 17.78
N ASP A 230 32.07 9.99 18.27
CA ASP A 230 32.43 10.89 19.36
C ASP A 230 32.17 10.31 20.78
N TYR A 231 31.62 9.09 20.88
CA TYR A 231 31.41 8.33 22.12
C TYR A 231 32.46 7.22 22.30
#